data_AF-A0A840YQZ9-F1
#
_entry.id   AF-A0A840YQZ9-F1
#
_cell.length_a   1.000
_cell.length_b   1.000
_cell.length_c   1.000
_cell.angle_alpha   90.00
_cell.angle_beta   90.00
_cell.angle_gamma   90.00
#
_symmetry.space_group_name_H-M   'P 1'
#
loop_
_entity.id
_entity.type
_entity.pdbx_description
1 polymer ?
#
loop_
_entity_poly.entity_id
_entity_poly.type
_entity_poly.pdbx_seq_one_letter_code
_entity_poly.pdbx_strand_id
1 'polypeptide(L)' 'MTRSLILMAGIGGAAGATGLATMVKPALAREALRLADTEAAAYALRIGGMMLLALGLFLGGFAAVATLAGAA' A
#
# COMPACT_ATOMS: atom_id res chain seq x y z
N MET A 1 9.09 7.58 20.44
CA MET A 1 8.99 6.69 19.27
C MET A 1 7.53 6.31 18.93
N THR A 2 6.62 6.37 19.89
CA THR A 2 5.21 5.99 19.75
C THR A 2 4.44 6.76 18.67
N ARG A 3 4.63 8.09 18.53
CA ARG A 3 3.99 8.88 17.46
C ARG A 3 4.38 8.42 16.05
N SER A 4 5.66 8.12 15.83
CA SER A 4 6.14 7.61 14.55
C SER A 4 5.58 6.23 14.24
N LEU A 5 5.39 5.36 15.24
CA LEU A 5 4.77 4.04 15.04
C LEU A 5 3.30 4.15 14.62
N ILE A 6 2.54 5.06 15.22
CA ILE A 6 1.15 5.34 14.83
C ILE A 6 1.08 5.81 13.38
N LEU A 7 1.98 6.72 12.98
CA LEU A 7 2.05 7.19 11.60
C LEU A 7 2.45 6.06 10.63
N MET A 8 3.43 5.23 11.00
CA MET A 8 3.82 4.06 10.20
C MET A 8 2.68 3.05 10.03
N ALA A 9 1.93 2.77 11.09
CA ALA A 9 0.76 1.90 11.04
C ALA A 9 -0.35 2.49 10.15
N GLY A 10 -0.63 3.78 10.28
CA GLY A 10 -1.63 4.47 9.47
C GLY A 10 -1.25 4.53 7.98
N ILE A 11 -0.04 4.97 7.67
CA ILE A 11 0.47 5.04 6.30
C ILE A 11 0.59 3.64 5.70
N GLY A 12 1.11 2.67 6.47
CA GLY A 12 1.24 1.29 6.03
C GLY A 12 -0.12 0.65 5.74
N GLY A 13 -1.11 0.87 6.60
CA GLY A 13 -2.48 0.41 6.40
C GLY A 13 -3.10 1.01 5.14
N ALA A 14 -3.00 2.33 4.96
CA ALA A 14 -3.51 3.00 3.77
C ALA A 14 -2.83 2.51 2.49
N ALA A 15 -1.49 2.46 2.46
CA ALA A 15 -0.72 1.99 1.31
C ALA A 15 -1.03 0.53 0.95
N GLY A 16 -1.10 -0.35 1.96
CA GLY A 16 -1.45 -1.75 1.78
C GLY A 16 -2.86 -1.94 1.24
N ALA A 17 -3.84 -1.20 1.78
CA ALA A 17 -5.23 -1.24 1.31
C ALA A 17 -5.35 -0.71 -0.13
N THR A 18 -4.67 0.39 -0.46
CA THR A 18 -4.65 0.93 -1.83
C THR A 18 -3.98 -0.06 -2.77
N GLY A 19 -2.82 -0.62 -2.42
CA GLY A 19 -2.12 -1.63 -3.20
C GLY A 19 -2.98 -2.87 -3.48
N LEU A 20 -3.66 -3.39 -2.46
CA LEU A 20 -4.58 -4.51 -2.61
C LEU A 20 -5.79 -4.15 -3.49
N ALA A 21 -6.39 -2.96 -3.29
CA ALA A 21 -7.51 -2.49 -4.10
C ALA A 21 -7.12 -2.33 -5.58
N THR A 22 -5.92 -1.81 -5.89
CA THR A 22 -5.38 -1.75 -7.25
C THR A 22 -5.25 -3.13 -7.89
N MET A 23 -4.91 -4.18 -7.12
CA MET A 23 -4.75 -5.53 -7.67
C MET A 23 -6.09 -6.27 -7.84
N VAL A 24 -7.04 -6.08 -6.92
CA VAL A 24 -8.35 -6.75 -6.97
C VAL A 24 -9.30 -6.07 -7.96
N LYS A 25 -9.26 -4.73 -8.04
CA LYS A 25 -10.11 -3.93 -8.92
C LYS A 25 -9.28 -2.96 -9.77
N PRO A 26 -8.46 -3.46 -10.71
CA PRO A 26 -7.59 -2.62 -11.53
C PRO A 26 -8.38 -1.63 -12.40
N ALA A 27 -9.61 -1.97 -12.79
CA ALA A 27 -10.49 -1.08 -13.54
C ALA A 27 -10.82 0.22 -12.78
N LEU A 28 -11.14 0.12 -11.48
CA LEU A 28 -11.44 1.30 -10.65
C LEU A 28 -10.20 2.15 -10.44
N ALA A 29 -9.04 1.53 -10.23
CA ALA A 29 -7.80 2.27 -10.07
C ALA A 29 -7.37 2.98 -11.35
N ARG A 30 -7.57 2.34 -12.51
CA ARG A 30 -7.36 2.94 -13.82
C ARG A 30 -8.25 4.15 -14.04
N GLU A 31 -9.54 4.04 -13.71
CA GLU A 31 -10.53 5.11 -13.82
C GLU A 31 -10.18 6.29 -12.89
N ALA A 32 -9.88 5.99 -11.63
CA ALA A 32 -9.47 7.00 -10.64
C ALA A 32 -8.22 7.77 -11.07
N LEU A 33 -7.27 7.09 -11.74
CA LEU A 33 -6.05 7.67 -12.26
C LEU A 33 -6.18 8.21 -13.70
N ARG A 34 -7.37 8.11 -14.32
CA ARG A 34 -7.64 8.51 -15.71
C ARG A 34 -6.64 7.94 -16.73
N LEU A 35 -6.23 6.69 -16.52
CA LEU A 35 -5.25 6.03 -17.38
C LEU A 35 -5.91 5.47 -18.64
N ALA A 36 -5.19 5.55 -19.76
CA ALA A 36 -5.62 4.94 -21.02
C ALA A 36 -5.69 3.41 -20.91
N ASP A 37 -6.63 2.79 -21.63
CA ASP A 37 -6.74 1.33 -21.69
C ASP A 37 -5.70 0.75 -22.65
N THR A 38 -4.48 0.63 -22.14
CA THR A 38 -3.32 0.07 -22.85
C THR A 38 -2.66 -1.01 -22.01
N GLU A 39 -2.02 -1.99 -22.65
CA GLU A 39 -1.26 -3.03 -21.95
C GLU A 39 -0.15 -2.44 -21.06
N ALA A 40 0.51 -1.38 -21.54
CA ALA A 40 1.54 -0.67 -20.78
C ALA A 40 0.98 -0.07 -19.48
N ALA A 41 -0.18 0.59 -19.53
CA ALA A 41 -0.83 1.14 -18.35
C ALA A 41 -1.28 0.04 -17.37
N ALA A 42 -1.81 -1.07 -17.87
CA ALA A 42 -2.19 -2.21 -17.04
C ALA A 42 -0.98 -2.84 -16.33
N TYR A 43 0.15 -2.99 -17.04
CA TYR A 43 1.39 -3.51 -16.47
C TYR A 43 1.97 -2.55 -15.41
N ALA A 44 2.04 -1.26 -15.70
CA ALA A 44 2.48 -0.25 -14.76
C ALA A 44 1.61 -0.23 -13.49
N LEU A 45 0.28 -0.35 -13.65
CA LEU A 45 -0.66 -0.40 -12.52
C LEU A 45 -0.44 -1.65 -11.65
N ARG A 46 -0.10 -2.79 -12.26
CA ARG A 46 0.23 -4.02 -11.52
C ARG A 46 1.51 -3.87 -10.71
N ILE A 47 2.56 -3.27 -11.28
CA ILE A 47 3.80 -2.97 -10.56
C ILE A 47 3.50 -2.01 -9.40
N GLY A 48 2.83 -0.90 -9.68
CA GLY A 48 2.47 0.10 -8.67
C GLY A 48 1.67 -0.51 -7.52
N GLY A 49 0.69 -1.36 -7.83
CA GLY A 49 -0.10 -2.09 -6.83
C GLY A 49 0.74 -3.03 -5.97
N MET A 50 1.65 -3.80 -6.57
CA MET A 50 2.57 -4.66 -5.82
C MET A 50 3.52 -3.87 -4.93
N MET A 51 4.05 -2.73 -5.40
CA MET A 51 4.93 -1.87 -4.62
C MET A 51 4.21 -1.21 -3.45
N LEU A 52 2.98 -0.72 -3.65
CA LEU A 52 2.14 -0.16 -2.58
C LEU A 52 1.79 -1.21 -1.53
N LEU A 53 1.44 -2.42 -1.97
CA LEU A 53 1.17 -3.54 -1.06
C LEU A 53 2.42 -3.90 -0.25
N ALA A 54 3.58 -4.03 -0.90
CA ALA A 54 4.84 -4.33 -0.23
C ALA A 54 5.23 -3.24 0.77
N LEU A 55 5.04 -1.96 0.42
CA LEU A 55 5.25 -0.83 1.34
C LEU A 55 4.32 -0.92 2.56
N GLY A 56 3.05 -1.25 2.34
CA GLY A 56 2.08 -1.41 3.41
C GLY A 56 2.46 -2.53 4.38
N LEU A 57 2.86 -3.69 3.83
CA LEU A 57 3.35 -4.81 4.63
C LEU A 57 4.65 -4.47 5.38
N PHE A 58 5.55 -3.71 4.76
CA PHE A 58 6.81 -3.31 5.39
C PHE A 58 6.58 -2.36 6.56
N LEU A 59 5.84 -1.27 6.35
CA LEU A 59 5.56 -0.27 7.39
C LEU A 59 4.63 -0.82 8.48
N GLY A 60 3.56 -1.50 8.09
CA GLY A 60 2.61 -2.10 9.01
C GLY A 60 3.22 -3.26 9.80
N GLY A 61 3.98 -4.13 9.14
CA GLY A 61 4.70 -5.24 9.77
C GLY A 61 5.76 -4.73 10.76
N PHE A 62 6.54 -3.72 10.37
CA PHE A 62 7.51 -3.08 11.28
C PHE A 62 6.81 -2.46 12.49
N ALA A 63 5.75 -1.68 12.28
CA ALA A 63 5.02 -1.04 13.37
C ALA A 63 4.40 -2.09 14.33
N ALA A 64 3.84 -3.18 13.81
CA ALA A 64 3.29 -4.26 14.60
C ALA A 64 4.36 -4.95 15.45
N VAL A 65 5.49 -5.34 14.85
CA VAL A 65 6.59 -6.00 15.57
C VAL A 65 7.19 -5.06 16.62
N ALA A 66 7.40 -3.78 16.28
CA ALA A 66 7.92 -2.80 17.22
C ALA A 66 6.99 -2.57 18.43
N THR A 67 5.67 -2.58 18.19
CA THR A 67 4.67 -2.50 19.28
C THR A 67 4.73 -3.72 20.18
N LEU A 68 4.81 -4.93 19.59
CA LEU A 68 4.94 -6.18 20.34
C LEU A 68 6.25 -6.27 21.13
N ALA A 69 7.33 -5.68 20.61
CA ALA A 69 8.62 -5.60 21.29
C ALA A 69 8.69 -4.53 22.39
N GLY A 70 7.59 -3.82 22.67
CA GLY A 70 7.52 -2.80 23.73
C GLY A 70 8.14 -1.45 23.37
N ALA A 71 8.33 -1.15 22.08
CA ALA A 71 8.83 0.15 21.61
C ALA A 71 7.76 1.26 21.56
N ALA A 72 6.53 0.95 21.99
CA ALA A 72 5.35 1.82 21.97
C ALA A 72 5.02 2.38 23.35
#